data_AF-A0A839EY07-F1
#
_entry.id   AF-A0A839EY07-F1
#
_cell.length_a   1.000
_cell.length_b   1.000
_cell.length_c   1.000
_cell.angle_alpha   90.00
_cell.angle_beta   90.00
_cell.angle_gamma   90.00
#
_symmetry.space_group_name_H-M   'P 1'
#
loop_
_entity.id
_entity.type
_entity.pdbx_description
1 polymer ?
#
loop_
_entity_poly.entity_id
_entity_poly.type
_entity_poly.pdbx_seq_one_letter_code
_entity_poly.pdbx_strand_id
1 'polypeptide(L)' 'MKTELFFPRDWKAITIEQFVTEVDAYIRWYNEKRIKISLGSLSPVEYRQSLGLNL' A
#
# COMPACT_ATOMS: atom_id res chain seq x y z
N MET A 1 9.53 -1.33 -2.16
CA MET A 1 8.42 -2.28 -1.89
C MET A 1 8.60 -2.92 -0.52
N LYS A 2 7.50 -3.32 0.15
CA LYS A 2 7.55 -4.02 1.43
C LYS A 2 7.56 -5.54 1.21
N THR A 3 8.19 -6.27 2.12
CA THR A 3 8.23 -7.74 2.12
C THR A 3 6.83 -8.35 2.26
N GLU A 4 5.93 -7.70 2.99
CA GLU A 4 4.55 -8.16 3.21
C GLU A 4 3.71 -8.31 1.92
N LEU A 5 4.08 -7.65 0.82
CA LEU A 5 3.45 -7.88 -0.47
C LEU A 5 3.79 -9.28 -1.02
N PHE A 6 5.03 -9.73 -0.80
CA PHE A 6 5.56 -10.92 -1.46
C PHE A 6 5.21 -12.22 -0.72
N PHE A 7 4.92 -12.17 0.58
CA PHE A 7 4.61 -13.34 1.39
C PHE A 7 3.12 -13.33 1.78
N PRO A 8 2.36 -14.44 1.61
CA PRO A 8 2.76 -15.84 1.35
C PRO A 8 2.62 -16.29 -0.13
N ARG A 9 2.45 -15.37 -1.08
CA ARG A 9 2.14 -15.73 -2.48
C ARG A 9 3.38 -16.25 -3.23
N ASP A 10 3.19 -17.31 -4.02
CA ASP A 10 4.17 -17.71 -5.03
C ASP A 10 3.89 -16.93 -6.33
N TRP A 11 4.88 -16.14 -6.74
CA TRP A 11 4.80 -15.25 -7.90
C TRP A 11 5.30 -15.91 -9.19
N LYS A 12 5.80 -17.15 -9.14
CA LYS A 12 6.41 -17.82 -10.30
C LYS A 12 5.45 -18.13 -11.43
N ALA A 13 4.15 -18.25 -11.15
CA ALA A 13 3.13 -18.66 -12.11
C ALA A 13 2.20 -17.53 -12.58
N ILE A 14 2.44 -16.28 -12.16
CA ILE A 14 1.59 -15.16 -12.56
C ILE A 14 2.19 -14.38 -13.74
N THR A 15 1.34 -13.74 -14.54
CA THR A 15 1.80 -12.88 -15.64
C THR A 15 2.27 -11.51 -15.12
N ILE A 16 2.99 -10.76 -15.97
CA ILE A 16 3.43 -9.40 -15.64
C ILE A 16 2.21 -8.49 -15.41
N GLU A 17 1.15 -8.64 -16.19
CA GLU A 17 -0.07 -7.83 -16.07
C GLU A 17 -0.78 -8.09 -14.73
N GLN A 18 -0.84 -9.37 -14.32
CA GLN A 18 -1.36 -9.75 -13.01
C GLN A 18 -0.48 -9.19 -11.89
N PHE A 19 0.84 -9.24 -12.06
CA PHE A 19 1.79 -8.68 -11.09
C PHE A 19 1.54 -7.18 -10.92
N VAL A 20 1.50 -6.42 -12.01
CA VAL A 20 1.25 -4.98 -11.98
C VAL A 20 -0.07 -4.65 -11.29
N THR A 21 -1.12 -5.44 -11.54
CA THR A 21 -2.43 -5.26 -10.90
C THR A 21 -2.36 -5.45 -9.39
N GLU A 22 -1.69 -6.51 -8.92
CA GLU A 22 -1.51 -6.77 -7.49
C GLU A 22 -0.65 -5.69 -6.82
N VAL A 23 0.38 -5.19 -7.51
CA VAL A 23 1.21 -4.09 -7.02
C VAL A 23 0.41 -2.79 -6.88
N ASP A 24 -0.39 -2.43 -7.89
CA ASP A 24 -1.24 -1.23 -7.85
C ASP A 24 -2.24 -1.32 -6.70
N ALA A 25 -2.92 -2.47 -6.55
CA ALA A 25 -3.85 -2.71 -5.46
C ALA A 25 -3.17 -2.58 -4.09
N TYR A 26 -1.97 -3.15 -3.94
CA TYR A 26 -1.20 -3.05 -2.71
C TYR A 26 -0.79 -1.62 -2.37
N ILE A 27 -0.33 -0.84 -3.36
CA ILE A 27 0.06 0.57 -3.16
C ILE A 27 -1.14 1.39 -2.70
N ARG A 28 -2.31 1.22 -3.33
CA ARG A 28 -3.54 1.91 -2.92
C ARG A 28 -3.93 1.56 -1.50
N TRP A 29 -3.98 0.26 -1.17
CA TRP A 29 -4.27 -0.19 0.19
C TRP A 29 -3.28 0.37 1.22
N TYR A 30 -1.98 0.33 0.92
CA TYR A 30 -0.95 0.82 1.82
C TYR A 30 -1.09 2.31 2.10
N ASN A 31 -1.41 3.11 1.08
CA ASN A 31 -1.51 4.56 1.21
C ASN A 31 -2.84 5.03 1.82
N GLU A 32 -3.94 4.38 1.48
CA GLU A 32 -5.29 4.87 1.82
C GLU A 32 -5.96 4.11 2.97
N LYS A 33 -5.59 2.85 3.21
CA LYS A 33 -6.33 1.97 4.13
C LYS A 33 -5.50 1.49 5.31
N ARG A 34 -4.18 1.39 5.15
CA ARG A 34 -3.31 0.92 6.23
C ARG A 34 -3.22 1.96 7.35
N ILE A 35 -3.74 1.61 8.53
CA ILE A 35 -3.63 2.44 9.72
C ILE A 35 -2.24 2.30 10.36
N LYS A 36 -1.64 3.43 10.73
CA LYS A 36 -0.34 3.47 11.42
C LYS A 36 -0.45 4.26 12.72
N ILE A 37 -0.24 3.59 13.86
CA ILE A 37 -0.32 4.20 15.21
C ILE A 37 0.64 5.40 15.32
N SER A 38 1.84 5.29 14.78
CA SER A 38 2.82 6.39 14.81
C SER A 38 2.40 7.62 13.99
N LEU A 39 1.32 7.54 13.20
CA LEU A 39 0.73 8.65 12.45
C LEU A 39 -0.56 9.15 13.13
N GLY A 40 -0.73 8.89 14.43
CA GLY A 40 -1.97 9.21 15.13
C GLY A 40 -3.12 8.29 14.74
N SER A 41 -2.83 7.04 14.40
CA SER A 41 -3.82 6.06 13.93
C SER A 41 -4.54 6.48 12.64
N LEU A 42 -3.83 7.20 11.76
CA LEU A 42 -4.29 7.57 10.42
C LEU A 42 -3.62 6.70 9.35
N SER A 43 -4.24 6.63 8.16
CA SER A 43 -3.56 6.18 6.95
C SER A 43 -2.51 7.20 6.49
N PRO A 44 -1.52 6.80 5.66
CA PRO A 44 -0.56 7.74 5.10
C PRO A 44 -1.19 8.94 4.38
N VAL A 45 -2.26 8.73 3.62
CA VAL A 45 -2.97 9.82 2.92
C VAL A 45 -3.67 10.74 3.91
N GLU A 46 -4.45 10.20 4.85
CA GLU A 46 -5.13 11.01 5.87
C GLU A 46 -4.15 11.80 6.73
N TYR A 47 -3.00 11.20 7.06
CA TYR A 47 -1.94 11.89 7.79
C TYR A 47 -1.40 13.08 6.99
N ARG A 48 -1.11 12.91 5.69
CA ARG A 48 -0.69 14.03 4.84
C ARG A 48 -1.75 15.12 4.71
N GLN A 49 -3.02 14.74 4.61
CA GLN A 49 -4.15 15.68 4.60
C GLN A 49 -4.22 16.49 5.92
N SER A 50 -4.01 15.83 7.07
CA SER A 50 -3.97 16.51 8.38
C SER A 50 -2.83 17.53 8.50
N LEU A 51 -1.75 17.35 7.73
CA LEU A 51 -0.62 18.27 7.63
C LEU A 51 -0.80 19.36 6.56
N GLY A 52 -1.93 19.39 5.85
CA GLY A 52 -2.15 20.31 4.73
C GLY A 52 -1.31 20.02 3.49
N LEU A 53 -0.70 18.82 3.41
CA LEU A 53 0.16 18.39 2.31
C LEU A 53 -0.64 17.62 1.25
N ASN A 54 -1.71 18.22 0.75
CA ASN A 54 -2.50 17.62 -0.33
C ASN A 54 -1.66 17.60 -1.63
N LEU A 55 -1.47 16.40 -2.21
CA LEU A 55 -1.16 16.24 -3.63
C LEU A 55 -2.48 16.15 -4.39
#